data_AF-A0A2V5M1K7-F1
#
_entry.id   AF-A0A2V5M1K7-F1
#
_cell.length_a   1.000
_cell.length_b   1.000
_cell.length_c   1.000
_cell.angle_alpha   90.00
_cell.angle_beta   90.00
_cell.angle_gamma   90.00
#
_symmetry.space_group_name_H-M   'P 1'
#
loop_
_entity.id
_entity.type
_entity.pdbx_description
1 polymer ?
#
loop_
_entity_poly.entity_id
_entity_poly.type
_entity_poly.pdbx_seq_one_letter_code
_entity_poly.pdbx_strand_id
1 'polypeptide(L)'
;MVDLSAVDFIDSTGLATLIEYHRDAGEDGGVFCLAGINPNLKAVFDVVQFEKVVSIFSSVAEAKAAIKRGEVPPYMADEPANR
;
A
#
# COMPACT_ATOMS: atom_id res chain seq x y z
N MET A 1 -3.89 6.88 -3.14
CA MET A 1 -2.65 6.42 -3.81
C MET A 1 -1.52 7.35 -3.43
N VAL A 2 -0.39 6.79 -3.00
CA VAL A 2 0.84 7.55 -2.67
C VAL A 2 1.94 7.18 -3.66
N ASP A 3 2.59 8.18 -4.26
CA ASP A 3 3.72 7.99 -5.18
C ASP A 3 5.04 8.09 -4.41
N LEU A 4 5.80 7.00 -4.40
CA LEU A 4 7.09 6.88 -3.71
C LEU A 4 8.29 6.90 -4.67
N SER A 5 8.09 7.30 -5.94
CA SER A 5 9.15 7.30 -6.95
C SER A 5 10.36 8.19 -6.61
N ALA A 6 10.19 9.20 -5.77
CA ALA A 6 11.25 10.08 -5.28
C ALA A 6 11.69 9.77 -3.84
N VAL A 7 11.27 8.64 -3.27
CA VAL A 7 11.57 8.24 -1.89
C VAL A 7 12.61 7.13 -1.89
N ASP A 8 13.79 7.39 -1.31
CA ASP A 8 14.88 6.41 -1.30
C ASP A 8 14.87 5.50 -0.07
N PHE A 9 14.22 5.92 1.02
CA PHE A 9 14.20 5.21 2.28
C PHE A 9 12.91 5.50 3.06
N ILE A 10 12.46 4.50 3.81
CA ILE A 10 11.33 4.61 4.75
C ILE A 10 11.69 3.85 6.03
N ASP A 11 11.39 4.44 7.19
CA ASP A 11 11.61 3.83 8.49
C ASP A 11 10.32 3.20 9.05
N SER A 12 10.40 2.69 10.29
CA SER A 12 9.24 2.09 10.96
C SER A 12 8.09 3.08 11.17
N THR A 13 8.39 4.36 11.41
CA THR A 13 7.37 5.40 11.58
C THR A 13 6.64 5.65 10.28
N GLY A 14 7.35 5.78 9.16
CA GLY A 14 6.75 5.92 7.84
C GLY A 14 5.85 4.74 7.48
N LEU A 15 6.29 3.51 7.75
CA LEU A 15 5.47 2.32 7.55
C LEU A 15 4.18 2.34 8.38
N ALA A 16 4.27 2.70 9.67
CA ALA A 16 3.11 2.81 10.55
C ALA A 16 2.11 3.87 10.04
N THR A 17 2.61 5.04 9.64
CA THR A 17 1.78 6.10 9.06
C THR A 17 1.08 5.63 7.78
N LEU A 18 1.74 4.86 6.90
CA LEU A 18 1.08 4.32 5.70
C LEU A 18 -0.04 3.32 6.04
N ILE A 19 0.11 2.52 7.11
CA ILE A 19 -0.94 1.62 7.60
C ILE A 19 -2.14 2.42 8.12
N GLU A 20 -1.89 3.47 8.91
CA GLU A 20 -2.94 4.36 9.43
C GLU A 20 -3.76 4.97 8.29
N TYR A 21 -3.09 5.52 7.26
CA TYR A 21 -3.78 6.02 6.07
C TYR A 21 -4.55 4.94 5.29
N HIS A 22 -4.03 3.71 5.25
CA HIS A 22 -4.73 2.61 4.59
C HIS A 22 -6.04 2.29 5.30
N ARG A 23 -6.00 2.23 6.64
CA ARG A 23 -7.17 2.00 7.50
C ARG A 23 -8.18 3.14 7.38
N ASP A 24 -7.74 4.38 7.56
CA ASP A 24 -8.61 5.55 7.52
C ASP A 24 -9.30 5.68 6.15
N ALA A 25 -8.57 5.42 5.05
CA ALA A 25 -9.16 5.38 3.72
C ALA A 25 -10.26 4.31 3.59
N GLY A 26 -10.09 3.14 4.22
CA GLY A 26 -11.11 2.10 4.25
C GLY A 26 -12.32 2.44 5.12
N GLU A 27 -12.12 3.10 6.25
CA GLU A 27 -13.21 3.60 7.13
C GLU A 27 -14.12 4.60 6.38
N ASP A 28 -13.54 5.40 5.49
CA ASP A 28 -14.26 6.34 4.60
C ASP A 28 -14.82 5.67 3.32
N GLY A 29 -14.71 4.34 3.18
CA GLY A 29 -15.20 3.59 2.02
C GLY A 29 -14.33 3.74 0.75
N GLY A 30 -13.11 4.27 0.90
CA GLY A 30 -12.11 4.43 -0.14
C GLY A 30 -11.13 3.27 -0.22
N VAL A 31 -10.13 3.45 -1.09
CA VAL A 31 -9.03 2.49 -1.30
C VAL A 31 -7.70 3.21 -1.21
N PHE A 32 -6.67 2.50 -0.78
CA PHE A 32 -5.33 3.04 -0.61
C PHE A 32 -4.28 2.07 -1.15
N CYS A 33 -3.29 2.62 -1.85
CA CYS A 33 -2.22 1.86 -2.50
C CYS A 33 -0.96 2.71 -2.66
N LEU A 34 0.18 2.04 -2.84
CA LEU A 34 1.48 2.65 -3.11
C LEU A 34 1.89 2.45 -4.55
N ALA A 35 2.59 3.43 -5.13
CA ALA A 35 3.09 3.40 -6.48
C ALA A 35 4.53 3.90 -6.56
N GLY A 36 5.24 3.54 -7.63
CA GLY A 36 6.59 4.05 -7.86
C GLY A 36 7.66 3.41 -6.98
N ILE A 37 7.48 2.14 -6.59
CA ILE A 37 8.43 1.48 -5.70
C ILE A 37 9.73 1.17 -6.43
N ASN A 38 10.82 1.75 -5.94
CA ASN A 38 12.17 1.43 -6.39
C ASN A 38 12.72 0.16 -5.69
N PRO A 39 13.82 -0.44 -6.18
CA PRO A 39 14.39 -1.66 -5.61
C PRO A 39 14.78 -1.57 -4.12
N ASN A 40 15.22 -0.39 -3.64
CA ASN A 40 15.61 -0.21 -2.24
C ASN A 40 14.40 -0.27 -1.31
N LEU A 41 13.32 0.44 -1.65
CA LEU A 41 12.07 0.38 -0.93
C LEU A 41 11.44 -1.02 -1.02
N LYS A 42 11.52 -1.67 -2.19
CA LYS A 42 11.03 -3.04 -2.35
C LYS A 42 11.71 -4.01 -1.39
N ALA A 43 13.03 -3.91 -1.21
CA ALA A 43 13.73 -4.76 -0.24
C ALA A 43 13.23 -4.55 1.20
N VAL A 44 12.93 -3.32 1.61
CA VAL A 44 12.34 -3.03 2.93
C VAL A 44 10.94 -3.62 3.05
N PHE A 45 10.09 -3.43 2.03
CA PHE A 45 8.71 -3.94 2.02
C PHE A 45 8.64 -5.47 2.00
N ASP A 46 9.55 -6.14 1.28
CA ASP A 46 9.62 -7.59 1.22
C ASP A 46 9.99 -8.18 2.59
N VAL A 47 10.92 -7.54 3.32
CA VAL A 47 11.33 -7.97 4.67
C VAL A 47 10.16 -7.92 5.65
N VAL A 48 9.34 -6.87 5.60
CA VAL A 48 8.18 -6.71 6.48
C VAL A 48 6.87 -7.27 5.91
N GLN A 49 6.93 -7.88 4.72
CA GLN A 49 5.78 -8.41 3.97
C GLN A 49 4.66 -7.38 3.76
N PHE A 50 5.03 -6.13 3.49
CA PHE A 50 4.09 -5.00 3.40
C PHE A 50 3.05 -5.18 2.29
N GLU A 51 3.41 -5.89 1.23
CA GLU A 51 2.54 -6.27 0.11
C GLU A 51 1.33 -7.13 0.49
N LYS A 52 1.33 -7.76 1.67
CA LYS A 52 0.17 -8.47 2.22
C LYS A 52 -0.84 -7.53 2.88
N VAL A 53 -0.41 -6.32 3.22
CA VAL A 53 -1.20 -5.33 3.98
C VAL A 53 -1.76 -4.28 3.04
N VAL A 54 -0.99 -3.83 2.05
CA VAL A 54 -1.39 -2.79 1.11
C VAL A 54 -1.03 -3.19 -0.32
N SER A 55 -1.83 -2.77 -1.30
CA SER A 55 -1.48 -2.96 -2.71
C SER A 55 -0.30 -2.06 -3.11
N ILE A 56 0.71 -2.66 -3.75
CA ILE A 56 1.94 -2.01 -4.13
C ILE A 56 2.17 -2.18 -5.63
N PHE A 57 2.52 -1.09 -6.31
CA PHE A 57 2.75 -1.07 -7.76
C PHE A 57 4.10 -0.45 -8.11
N SER A 58 4.70 -0.93 -9.19
CA SER A 58 6.03 -0.45 -9.63
C SER A 58 5.95 0.94 -10.24
N SER A 59 4.77 1.36 -10.75
CA SER A 59 4.57 2.69 -11.33
C SER A 59 3.22 3.31 -10.99
N VAL A 60 3.15 4.64 -11.10
CA VAL A 60 1.89 5.40 -10.99
C VAL A 60 0.89 4.99 -12.06
N ALA A 61 1.36 4.64 -13.26
CA ALA A 61 0.49 4.22 -14.35
C ALA A 61 -0.22 2.90 -14.03
N GLU A 62 0.50 1.90 -13.51
CA GLU A 62 -0.06 0.63 -13.06
C GLU A 62 -1.08 0.82 -11.95
N ALA A 63 -0.74 1.60 -10.91
CA ALA A 63 -1.64 1.87 -9.80
C ALA A 63 -2.94 2.55 -10.26
N LYS A 64 -2.85 3.57 -11.12
CA LYS A 64 -4.03 4.23 -11.70
C LYS A 64 -4.90 3.25 -12.49
N ALA A 65 -4.28 2.34 -13.24
CA ALA A 65 -4.99 1.36 -14.03
C ALA A 65 -5.72 0.34 -13.13
N ALA A 66 -5.07 -0.13 -12.06
CA ALA A 66 -5.67 -1.03 -11.07
C ALA A 66 -6.85 -0.37 -10.34
N ILE A 67 -6.71 0.90 -9.92
CA ILE A 67 -7.82 1.67 -9.30
C ILE A 67 -9.02 1.75 -10.25
N LYS A 68 -8.78 2.08 -11.54
CA LYS A 68 -9.86 2.16 -12.54
C LYS A 68 -10.57 0.82 -12.77
N ARG A 69 -9.85 -0.30 -12.61
CA ARG A 69 -10.40 -1.65 -12.74
C ARG A 69 -11.04 -2.19 -11.45
N GLY A 70 -10.93 -1.46 -10.34
CA GLY A 70 -11.43 -1.92 -9.03
C GLY A 70 -10.59 -3.05 -8.42
N GLU A 71 -9.31 -3.16 -8.79
CA GLU A 71 -8.40 -4.23 -8.35
C GLU A 71 -7.64 -3.90 -7.07
N VAL A 72 -7.82 -2.68 -6.53
CA VAL A 72 -7.26 -2.29 -5.25
C VAL A 72 -8.31 -2.58 -4.18
N PRO A 73 -8.11 -3.60 -3.32
CA PRO A 73 -9.05 -3.86 -2.23
C PRO A 73 -9.05 -2.69 -1.24
N PRO A 74 -10.20 -2.38 -0.62
CA PRO A 74 -10.24 -1.50 0.55
C PRO A 74 -9.49 -2.16 1.72
N TYR A 75 -9.19 -1.38 2.74
CA TYR A 75 -8.70 -1.97 3.98
C TYR A 75 -9.76 -2.92 4.54
N MET A 76 -9.37 -4.18 4.71
CA MET A 76 -10.17 -5.17 5.42
C MET A 76 -9.59 -5.25 6.83
N ALA A 77 -10.24 -4.59 7.79
CA ALA A 77 -9.91 -4.75 9.21
C ALA A 77 -9.92 -6.24 9.52
N ASP A 78 -8.85 -6.74 10.16
CA ASP A 78 -8.58 -8.13 10.50
C ASP A 78 -9.79 -9.04 10.25
N GLU A 79 -9.88 -9.60 9.03
CA GLU A 79 -10.81 -10.68 8.77
C GLU A 79 -10.46 -11.75 9.82
N PRO A 80 -11.38 -12.16 10.71
CA PRO A 80 -11.03 -13.06 11.79
C PRO A 80 -10.42 -14.30 11.15
N ALA A 81 -9.13 -14.49 11.40
CA ALA A 81 -8.40 -15.63 10.91
C ALA A 81 -9.23 -16.87 11.28
N ASN A 82 -9.72 -17.58 10.26
CA ASN A 82 -10.48 -18.83 10.33
C ASN A 82 -12.01 -18.71 10.54
N ARG A 83 -12.76 -18.93 9.45
CA ARG A 83 -14.00 -19.73 9.47
C ARG A 83 -13.78 -21.02 8.70
#